data_AF-A0AAE0GY46-F1
#
_entry.id   AF-A0AAE0GY46-F1
#
_cell.length_a   1.000
_cell.length_b   1.000
_cell.length_c   1.000
_cell.angle_alpha   90.00
_cell.angle_beta   90.00
_cell.angle_gamma   90.00
#
_symmetry.space_group_name_H-M   'P 1'
#
loop_
_entity.id
_entity.type
_entity.pdbx_description
1 polymer ?
#
loop_
_entity_poly.entity_id
_entity_poly.type
_entity_poly.pdbx_seq_one_letter_code
_entity_poly.pdbx_strand_id
1 'polypeptide(L)'
;GRKKFVMFPPAETKRVCSPEHGFVDPRHPDLSAFPEYHQAKRMEFVLQRGDLLFLPCGWPHMVTSLTPTISLTHNYLDEAHFKTVRMAFLMSVFHKVVNSSQSNEEASDSDEETPDVSDDKIQASLAAVE
;
A
#
# COMPACT_ATOMS: atom_id res chain seq x y z
N GLY A 1 15.26 -5.46 25.84
CA GLY A 1 14.94 -4.04 26.03
C GLY A 1 13.44 -3.88 26.18
N ARG A 2 12.93 -2.67 25.97
CA ARG A 2 11.52 -2.32 26.17
C ARG A 2 10.88 -1.89 24.85
N LYS A 3 9.66 -2.35 24.58
CA LYS A 3 8.90 -1.99 23.37
C LYS A 3 7.51 -1.51 23.73
N LYS A 4 7.16 -0.30 23.31
CA LYS A 4 5.81 0.23 23.39
C LYS A 4 5.01 -0.24 22.18
N PHE A 5 3.86 -0.84 22.43
CA PHE A 5 2.87 -1.20 21.43
C PHE A 5 1.68 -0.24 21.52
N VAL A 6 1.23 0.23 20.37
CA VAL A 6 -0.08 0.86 20.18
C VAL A 6 -0.79 0.04 19.12
N MET A 7 -1.94 -0.55 19.46
CA MET A 7 -2.66 -1.44 18.54
C MET A 7 -4.16 -1.18 18.56
N PHE A 8 -4.79 -1.50 17.44
CA PHE A 8 -6.20 -1.27 17.20
C PHE A 8 -6.88 -2.61 16.89
N PRO A 9 -8.06 -2.91 17.47
CA PRO A 9 -8.86 -4.03 17.04
C PRO A 9 -9.15 -3.96 15.53
N PRO A 10 -9.26 -5.09 14.81
CA PRO A 10 -9.53 -5.09 13.37
C PRO A 10 -10.79 -4.30 12.98
N ALA A 11 -11.79 -4.24 13.87
CA ALA A 11 -13.01 -3.45 13.69
C ALA A 11 -12.74 -1.94 13.55
N GLU A 12 -11.66 -1.44 14.12
CA GLU A 12 -11.28 -0.02 14.08
C GLU A 12 -10.45 0.31 12.82
N THR A 13 -10.12 -0.67 11.98
CA THR A 13 -9.22 -0.49 10.82
C THR A 13 -9.65 0.66 9.91
N LYS A 14 -10.96 0.84 9.66
CA LYS A 14 -11.47 1.93 8.81
C LYS A 14 -11.19 3.33 9.35
N ARG A 15 -10.96 3.47 10.65
CA ARG A 15 -10.68 4.75 11.32
C ARG A 15 -9.19 5.07 11.43
N VAL A 16 -8.34 4.09 11.12
CA VAL A 16 -6.89 4.18 11.30
C VAL A 16 -6.12 3.79 10.04
N CYS A 17 -6.82 3.40 8.98
CA CYS A 17 -6.27 3.04 7.68
C CYS A 17 -7.19 3.54 6.57
N SER A 18 -6.63 4.21 5.58
CA SER A 18 -7.33 4.63 4.37
C SER A 18 -6.54 4.18 3.13
N PRO A 19 -7.22 3.97 1.99
CA PRO A 19 -6.52 3.63 0.74
C PRO A 19 -5.53 4.72 0.28
N GLU A 20 -5.87 5.99 0.51
CA GLU A 20 -5.11 7.15 0.02
C GLU A 20 -3.90 7.48 0.90
N HIS A 21 -4.03 7.31 2.22
CA HIS A 21 -3.01 7.73 3.19
C HIS A 21 -2.36 6.57 3.94
N GLY A 22 -2.78 5.32 3.69
CA GLY A 22 -2.29 4.15 4.39
C GLY A 22 -2.71 4.17 5.87
N PHE A 23 -1.81 3.74 6.75
CA PHE A 23 -2.06 3.73 8.20
C PHE A 23 -1.72 5.07 8.85
N VAL A 24 -2.57 5.52 9.77
CA VAL A 24 -2.33 6.71 10.60
C VAL A 24 -1.12 6.53 11.52
N ASP A 25 -0.32 7.57 11.75
CA ASP A 25 0.66 7.60 12.85
C ASP A 25 -0.08 7.95 14.16
N PRO A 26 -0.21 7.01 15.11
CA PRO A 26 -0.96 7.26 16.35
C PRO A 26 -0.26 8.24 17.31
N ARG A 27 0.99 8.64 17.04
CA ARG A 27 1.72 9.66 17.82
C ARG A 27 1.33 11.07 17.39
N HIS A 28 1.06 11.24 16.10
CA HIS A 28 0.73 12.50 15.45
C HIS A 28 -0.35 12.27 14.39
N PRO A 29 -1.60 11.96 14.80
CA PRO A 29 -2.65 11.62 13.86
C PRO A 29 -3.05 12.84 13.03
N ASP A 30 -3.01 12.72 11.71
CA ASP A 30 -3.56 13.71 10.80
C ASP A 30 -5.09 13.57 10.77
N LEU A 31 -5.79 14.44 11.49
CA LEU A 31 -7.24 14.42 11.58
C LEU A 31 -7.93 14.89 10.30
N SER A 32 -7.21 15.49 9.35
CA SER A 32 -7.77 15.81 8.04
C SER A 32 -7.89 14.56 7.17
N ALA A 33 -6.86 13.70 7.20
CA ALA A 33 -6.84 12.40 6.53
C ALA A 33 -7.67 11.33 7.26
N PHE A 34 -7.75 11.41 8.60
CA PHE A 34 -8.44 10.43 9.45
C PHE A 34 -9.41 11.13 10.42
N PRO A 35 -10.53 11.71 9.93
CA PRO A 35 -11.44 12.51 10.75
C PRO A 35 -12.07 11.70 11.91
N GLU A 36 -12.30 10.41 11.72
CA GLU A 36 -12.88 9.53 12.74
C GLU A 36 -11.85 8.94 13.72
N TYR A 37 -10.56 9.28 13.61
CA TYR A 37 -9.50 8.71 14.44
C TYR A 37 -9.77 8.87 15.95
N HIS A 38 -10.39 9.99 16.34
CA HIS A 38 -10.74 10.28 17.73
C HIS A 38 -11.74 9.27 18.35
N GLN A 39 -12.48 8.53 17.51
CA GLN A 39 -13.41 7.49 17.95
C GLN A 39 -12.75 6.10 17.99
N ALA A 40 -11.53 5.97 17.45
CA ALA A 40 -10.84 4.70 17.34
C ALA A 40 -10.44 4.17 18.72
N LYS A 41 -10.88 2.95 19.04
CA LYS A 41 -10.47 2.28 20.28
C LYS A 41 -9.06 1.71 20.11
N ARG A 42 -8.15 2.08 21.02
CA ARG A 42 -6.77 1.59 21.01
C ARG A 42 -6.38 0.89 22.29
N MET A 43 -5.47 -0.07 22.18
CA MET A 43 -4.75 -0.65 23.31
C MET A 43 -3.29 -0.19 23.26
N GLU A 44 -2.76 0.14 24.44
CA GLU A 44 -1.40 0.66 24.60
C GLU A 44 -0.73 -0.04 25.79
N PHE A 45 0.43 -0.63 25.56
CA PHE A 45 1.20 -1.32 26.60
C PHE A 45 2.68 -1.36 26.27
N VAL A 46 3.50 -1.70 27.25
CA VAL A 46 4.96 -1.83 27.09
C VAL A 46 5.37 -3.26 27.41
N LEU A 47 5.94 -3.95 26.43
CA LEU A 47 6.61 -5.23 26.64
C LEU A 47 7.98 -5.00 27.25
N GLN A 48 8.27 -5.78 28.28
CA GLN A 48 9.54 -5.90 28.97
C GLN A 48 10.35 -7.08 28.42
N ARG A 49 11.58 -7.24 28.92
CA ARG A 49 12.41 -8.40 28.58
C ARG A 49 11.76 -9.67 29.15
N GLY A 50 11.55 -10.65 28.29
CA GLY A 50 10.95 -11.94 28.65
C GLY A 50 9.45 -12.01 28.39
N ASP A 51 8.79 -10.88 28.16
CA ASP A 51 7.37 -10.86 27.81
C ASP A 51 7.14 -11.48 26.42
N LEU A 52 6.02 -12.17 26.30
CA LEU A 52 5.53 -12.72 25.04
C LEU A 52 4.20 -12.04 24.69
N LEU A 53 4.07 -11.60 23.44
CA LEU A 53 2.82 -11.09 22.90
C LEU A 53 2.32 -12.04 21.81
N PHE A 54 1.12 -12.57 21.99
CA PHE A 54 0.35 -13.14 20.89
C PHE A 54 -0.40 -12.02 20.17
N LEU A 55 -0.08 -11.80 18.90
CA LEU A 55 -0.69 -10.77 18.06
C LEU A 55 -1.56 -11.44 16.98
N PRO A 56 -2.89 -11.36 17.05
CA PRO A 56 -3.75 -11.94 16.03
C PRO A 56 -3.60 -11.23 14.68
N CYS A 57 -3.98 -11.92 13.61
CA CYS A 57 -3.95 -11.34 12.26
C CYS A 57 -4.92 -10.16 12.12
N GLY A 58 -4.57 -9.22 11.26
CA GLY A 58 -5.45 -8.08 10.92
C GLY A 58 -5.52 -6.97 11.96
N TRP A 59 -4.67 -6.97 12.97
CA TRP A 59 -4.57 -5.90 13.97
C TRP A 59 -3.60 -4.82 13.50
N PRO A 60 -4.06 -3.60 13.15
CA PRO A 60 -3.15 -2.47 12.92
C PRO A 60 -2.37 -2.17 14.20
N HIS A 61 -1.05 -2.06 14.10
CA HIS A 61 -0.20 -1.84 15.26
C HIS A 61 1.06 -1.05 14.90
N MET A 62 1.47 -0.20 15.83
CA MET A 62 2.73 0.53 15.81
C MET A 62 3.58 0.09 16.99
N VAL A 63 4.87 -0.13 16.74
CA VAL A 63 5.83 -0.56 17.76
C VAL A 63 6.97 0.46 17.84
N THR A 64 7.27 0.92 19.06
CA THR A 64 8.39 1.83 19.32
C THR A 64 9.35 1.20 20.32
N SER A 65 10.61 1.07 19.95
CA SER A 65 11.67 0.65 20.88
C SER A 65 12.00 1.80 21.82
N LEU A 66 11.78 1.60 23.12
CA LEU A 66 12.07 2.61 24.16
C LEU A 66 13.51 2.53 24.67
N THR A 67 14.18 1.40 24.43
CA THR A 67 15.59 1.16 24.75
C THR A 67 16.21 0.36 23.60
N PRO A 68 17.55 0.27 23.48
CA PRO A 68 18.18 -0.74 22.63
C PRO A 68 17.57 -2.12 22.89
N THR A 69 17.14 -2.80 21.84
CA THR A 69 16.41 -4.05 21.97
C THR A 69 16.55 -4.93 20.73
N ILE A 70 16.52 -6.23 20.96
CA ILE A 70 16.34 -7.27 19.93
C ILE A 70 14.99 -7.94 20.24
N SER A 71 14.28 -8.40 19.21
CA SER A 71 13.04 -9.18 19.38
C SER A 71 12.98 -10.29 18.37
N LEU A 72 12.37 -11.40 18.78
CA LEU A 72 12.06 -12.52 17.91
C LEU A 72 10.54 -12.53 17.67
N THR A 73 10.16 -12.64 16.41
CA THR A 73 8.76 -12.76 15.99
C THR A 73 8.63 -14.00 15.13
N HIS A 74 7.59 -14.80 15.38
CA HIS A 74 7.24 -15.94 14.55
C HIS A 74 5.85 -15.75 13.97
N ASN A 75 5.74 -15.66 12.65
CA ASN A 75 4.45 -15.61 11.96
C ASN A 75 3.93 -17.03 11.81
N TYR A 76 2.78 -17.30 12.42
CA TYR A 76 2.15 -18.61 12.42
C TYR A 76 0.88 -18.59 11.55
N LEU A 77 0.75 -19.60 10.70
CA LEU A 77 -0.46 -19.86 9.93
C LEU A 77 -0.83 -21.33 10.13
N ASP A 78 -1.97 -21.57 10.79
CA ASP A 78 -2.46 -22.93 10.98
C ASP A 78 -3.07 -23.51 9.69
N GLU A 79 -3.26 -24.82 9.70
CA GLU A 79 -3.80 -25.57 8.57
C GLU A 79 -5.25 -25.18 8.22
N ALA A 80 -6.06 -24.81 9.23
CA ALA A 80 -7.45 -24.42 9.03
C ALA A 80 -7.56 -23.12 8.21
N HIS A 81 -6.67 -22.16 8.46
CA HIS A 81 -6.61 -20.89 7.74
C HIS A 81 -5.77 -20.96 6.47
N PHE A 82 -4.89 -21.95 6.33
CA PHE A 82 -3.98 -22.10 5.19
C PHE A 82 -4.72 -22.13 3.85
N LYS A 83 -5.81 -22.91 3.74
CA LYS A 83 -6.57 -23.04 2.48
C LYS A 83 -7.16 -21.69 2.05
N THR A 84 -7.73 -20.95 2.99
CA THR A 84 -8.33 -19.63 2.74
C THR A 84 -7.28 -18.61 2.33
N VAL A 85 -6.18 -18.51 3.07
CA VAL A 85 -5.08 -17.59 2.76
C VAL A 85 -4.45 -17.92 1.41
N ARG A 86 -4.21 -19.20 1.13
CA ARG A 86 -3.69 -19.66 -0.17
C ARG A 86 -4.64 -19.30 -1.31
N MET A 87 -5.94 -19.50 -1.13
CA MET A 87 -6.91 -19.16 -2.16
C MET A 87 -6.95 -17.66 -2.43
N ALA A 88 -7.02 -16.83 -1.38
CA ALA A 88 -6.99 -15.38 -1.51
C ALA A 88 -5.72 -14.89 -2.23
N PHE A 89 -4.56 -15.47 -1.89
CA PHE A 89 -3.30 -15.20 -2.59
C PHE A 89 -3.39 -15.55 -4.09
N LEU A 90 -3.83 -16.76 -4.43
CA LEU A 90 -3.98 -17.17 -5.84
C LEU A 90 -4.94 -16.28 -6.62
N MET A 91 -6.08 -15.91 -6.02
CA MET A 91 -7.03 -14.98 -6.63
C MET A 91 -6.43 -13.59 -6.86
N SER A 92 -5.63 -13.08 -5.91
CA SER A 92 -4.94 -11.80 -6.08
C SER A 92 -3.93 -11.82 -7.24
N VAL A 93 -3.26 -12.94 -7.46
CA VAL A 93 -2.34 -13.12 -8.59
C VAL A 93 -3.12 -13.17 -9.89
N PHE A 94 -4.19 -13.96 -9.94
CA PHE A 94 -5.03 -14.08 -11.12
C PHE A 94 -5.65 -12.74 -11.53
N HIS A 95 -6.20 -11.98 -10.58
CA HIS A 95 -6.77 -10.66 -10.83
C HIS A 95 -5.73 -9.68 -11.38
N LYS A 96 -4.48 -9.71 -10.89
CA LYS A 96 -3.39 -8.91 -11.46
C LYS A 96 -3.08 -9.30 -12.90
N VAL A 97 -3.01 -10.60 -13.21
CA VAL A 97 -2.73 -11.09 -14.56
C VAL A 97 -3.84 -10.65 -15.53
N VAL A 98 -5.11 -10.87 -15.18
CA VAL A 98 -6.24 -10.49 -16.05
C VAL A 98 -6.29 -8.98 -16.28
N ASN A 99 -6.12 -8.18 -15.23
CA ASN A 99 -6.20 -6.72 -15.36
C ASN A 99 -4.98 -6.11 -16.07
N SER A 100 -3.82 -6.78 -16.06
CA SER A 100 -2.65 -6.35 -16.83
C SER A 100 -2.82 -6.54 -18.35
N SER A 101 -3.79 -7.34 -18.79
CA SER A 101 -4.07 -7.56 -20.21
C SER A 101 -5.03 -6.51 -20.80
N GLN A 102 -5.90 -5.90 -19.99
CA GLN A 102 -6.87 -4.89 -20.46
C GLN A 102 -6.25 -3.51 -20.66
N SER A 103 -5.21 -3.13 -19.89
CA SER A 103 -4.51 -1.85 -20.06
C SER A 103 -3.69 -1.74 -21.37
N ASN A 104 -3.52 -2.85 -22.11
CA ASN A 104 -2.78 -2.87 -23.37
C ASN A 104 -3.66 -2.70 -24.62
N GLU A 105 -4.99 -2.84 -24.52
CA GLU A 105 -5.90 -2.68 -25.67
C GLU A 105 -6.39 -1.24 -25.86
N GLU A 106 -6.49 -0.44 -24.80
CA GLU A 106 -6.91 0.98 -24.89
C GLU A 106 -5.81 1.92 -25.43
N ALA A 107 -4.56 1.46 -25.52
CA ALA A 107 -3.44 2.26 -26.02
C ALA A 107 -3.23 2.16 -27.54
N SER A 108 -4.06 1.39 -28.27
CA SER A 108 -3.89 1.17 -29.71
C SER A 108 -4.90 1.88 -30.61
N ASP A 109 -5.81 2.72 -30.08
CA ASP A 109 -6.89 3.35 -30.87
C ASP A 109 -6.79 4.89 -30.97
N SER A 110 -5.61 5.47 -30.76
CA SER A 110 -5.36 6.87 -31.09
C SER A 110 -3.99 7.00 -31.70
N ASP A 111 -3.90 6.87 -33.03
CA ASP A 111 -2.89 7.52 -33.89
C ASP A 111 -3.13 7.10 -35.35
N GLU A 112 -4.19 7.63 -35.97
CA GLU A 112 -4.30 7.67 -37.44
C GLU A 112 -4.66 9.10 -37.87
N GLU A 113 -3.74 10.03 -37.63
CA GLU A 113 -3.75 11.34 -38.28
C GLU A 113 -2.84 11.27 -39.52
N THR A 114 -3.45 11.09 -40.69
CA THR A 114 -2.75 11.10 -41.98
C THR A 114 -2.20 12.51 -42.24
N PRO A 115 -0.91 12.69 -42.56
CA PRO A 115 -0.40 14.03 -42.89
C PRO A 115 -0.87 14.45 -44.28
N ASP A 116 -1.54 15.61 -44.33
CA ASP A 116 -1.93 16.33 -45.55
C ASP A 116 -0.67 16.83 -46.28
N VAL A 117 -0.41 16.28 -47.48
CA VAL A 117 0.67 16.71 -48.36
C VAL A 117 0.09 17.72 -49.34
N SER A 118 0.33 19.00 -49.07
CA SER A 118 0.17 20.08 -50.06
C SER A 118 1.53 20.60 -50.51
N ASP A 119 1.80 20.49 -51.80
CA ASP A 119 3.03 20.78 -52.55
C ASP A 119 3.39 22.28 -52.64
N ASP A 120 3.94 22.93 -51.60
CA ASP A 120 4.35 24.34 -51.77
C ASP A 120 5.53 24.89 -50.94
N LYS A 121 6.48 24.06 -50.48
CA LYS A 121 7.73 24.57 -49.87
C LYS A 121 9.01 23.83 -50.28
N ILE A 122 9.16 23.52 -51.56
CA ILE A 122 10.47 23.36 -52.19
C ILE A 122 10.93 24.76 -52.62
N GLN A 123 11.80 25.40 -51.81
CA GLN A 123 12.76 26.48 -52.17
C GLN A 123 13.16 27.28 -50.91
N ALA A 124 14.04 26.73 -50.07
CA ALA A 124 14.84 27.52 -49.10
C ALA A 124 16.06 26.74 -48.54
N SER A 125 16.75 25.96 -49.38
CA SER A 125 17.97 25.20 -49.00
C SER A 125 19.18 25.51 -49.90
N LEU A 126 19.24 26.73 -50.46
CA LEU A 126 20.35 27.23 -51.29
C LEU A 126 20.69 28.69 -50.90
N ALA A 127 21.28 28.90 -49.71
CA ALA A 127 22.04 30.14 -49.36
C ALA A 127 22.70 30.07 -47.95
N ALA A 128 23.38 28.97 -47.59
CA ALA A 128 24.18 28.95 -46.35
C ALA A 128 25.44 28.07 -46.46
N VAL A 129 26.09 28.11 -47.63
CA VAL A 129 27.47 27.65 -47.82
C VAL A 129 28.20 28.71 -48.63
N GLU A 130 28.69 29.72 -47.93
CA GLU A 130 29.96 30.42 -48.20
C GLU A 130 30.65 30.65 -46.84
#